data_AF-A0A167AUR6-F1
#
_entry.id   AF-A0A167AUR6-F1
#
_cell.length_a   1.000
_cell.length_b   1.000
_cell.length_c   1.000
_cell.angle_alpha   90.00
_cell.angle_beta   90.00
_cell.angle_gamma   90.00
#
_symmetry.space_group_name_H-M   'P 1'
#
loop_
_entity.id
_entity.type
_entity.pdbx_description
1 polymer ?
#
loop_
_entity_poly.entity_id
_entity_poly.type
_entity_poly.pdbx_seq_one_letter_code
_entity_poly.pdbx_strand_id
1 'polypeptide(L)'
;MASVASCSSMIVAIWTSLSRCIQRRFFRVFAVCFIFFLGLAFHLTHHTQHTHHEPFEAPITKPIVHGNPVDGLPEPSYALSPFPHSPQQPPTNGTAAEPPKPWLAAVISTASDAERRMLIRSTWMRMFEDVPFDGRFVVSNPGPQWTEVVANENRTFGDMIVLDHIAEDDVTANTIKTLEFYKWLVDNDVKYEFISKMDTDLWLNARGFWDRFLSPRLSTDVATGIQESTVQKTVIGELYYSPTWDLVFPHGAMYTVTWDMVQLLVHLQGKHHVITGEDMAIATLMLNGRERANFVNFRGTEKFDYDEEDAQHDGTAWARRKTHPDAIQHALVGEEAIAVHQLKDENLWFKVADCFDEKGIKPAPQTLQSESESQKPISVQWHDFWFWMGISDRYDARFERIPDILWTREGGHWICDGIWDMGKTKTGFTMGQSD
;
A
#
# COMPACT_ATOMS: atom_id res chain seq x y z
N MET A 1 36.68 -37.95 50.79
CA MET A 1 35.23 -37.74 50.56
C MET A 1 34.87 -36.37 51.12
N ALA A 2 34.79 -35.36 50.25
CA ALA A 2 34.44 -33.99 50.62
C ALA A 2 32.92 -33.83 50.66
N SER A 3 32.42 -33.16 51.70
CA SER A 3 31.00 -32.98 52.01
C SER A 3 30.30 -32.11 50.96
N VAL A 4 29.42 -32.72 50.16
CA VAL A 4 28.43 -32.05 49.32
C VAL A 4 27.21 -31.74 50.19
N ALA A 5 27.29 -30.70 51.03
CA ALA A 5 26.14 -30.23 51.81
C ALA A 5 26.32 -28.78 52.27
N SER A 6 26.42 -27.81 51.35
CA SER A 6 26.40 -26.39 51.76
C SER A 6 26.03 -25.39 50.66
N CYS A 7 25.04 -25.70 49.82
CA CYS A 7 24.44 -24.68 48.94
C CYS A 7 22.92 -24.60 49.10
N SER A 8 22.25 -25.70 49.43
CA SER A 8 20.80 -25.71 49.61
C SER A 8 20.34 -25.02 50.91
N SER A 9 21.10 -25.10 52.01
CA SER A 9 20.72 -24.46 53.28
C SER A 9 20.86 -22.93 53.25
N MET A 10 21.79 -22.40 52.46
CA MET A 10 22.01 -20.96 52.36
C MET A 10 20.89 -20.27 51.54
N ILE A 11 20.42 -20.93 50.48
CA ILE A 11 19.28 -20.44 49.68
C ILE A 11 17.99 -20.46 50.51
N VAL A 12 17.75 -21.51 51.31
CA VAL A 12 16.56 -21.61 52.17
C VAL A 12 16.60 -20.59 53.32
N ALA A 13 17.77 -20.30 53.87
CA ALA A 13 17.93 -19.28 54.92
C ALA A 13 17.72 -17.85 54.40
N ILE A 14 18.18 -17.54 53.19
CA ILE A 14 17.96 -16.24 52.54
C ILE A 14 16.46 -16.06 52.21
N TRP A 15 15.79 -17.12 51.71
CA TRP A 15 14.36 -17.07 51.36
C TRP A 15 13.44 -16.93 52.59
N THR A 16 13.80 -17.56 53.71
CA THR A 16 13.06 -17.45 54.97
C THR A 16 13.29 -16.12 55.70
N SER A 17 14.43 -15.47 55.50
CA SER A 17 14.72 -14.12 56.01
C SER A 17 13.96 -13.03 55.22
N LEU A 18 13.98 -13.09 53.89
CA LEU A 18 13.26 -12.16 53.02
C LEU A 18 11.74 -12.22 53.25
N SER A 19 11.17 -13.40 53.45
CA SER A 19 9.72 -13.56 53.68
C SER A 19 9.22 -13.00 55.03
N ARG A 20 10.09 -12.76 56.00
CA ARG A 20 9.73 -12.17 57.31
C ARG A 20 9.82 -10.65 57.36
N CYS A 21 10.65 -10.02 56.51
CA CYS A 21 10.81 -8.56 56.47
C CYS A 21 9.88 -7.88 55.45
N ILE A 22 9.40 -8.61 54.45
CA ILE A 22 8.51 -8.06 53.42
C ILE A 22 7.08 -8.03 53.97
N GLN A 23 6.58 -6.83 54.27
CA GLN A 23 5.17 -6.63 54.62
C GLN A 23 4.27 -7.32 53.58
N ARG A 24 3.26 -8.08 54.03
CA ARG A 24 2.32 -8.84 53.15
C ARG A 24 1.76 -8.03 51.98
N ARG A 25 1.68 -6.70 52.09
CA ARG A 25 1.26 -5.79 51.01
C ARG A 25 2.26 -5.74 49.86
N PHE A 26 3.57 -5.72 50.13
CA PHE A 26 4.60 -5.75 49.09
C PHE A 26 4.69 -7.10 48.38
N PHE A 27 4.47 -8.21 49.10
CA PHE A 27 4.41 -9.53 48.46
C PHE A 27 3.25 -9.63 47.47
N ARG A 28 2.08 -9.04 47.78
CA ARG A 28 0.94 -8.99 46.84
C ARG A 28 1.27 -8.17 45.58
N VAL A 29 1.87 -7.00 45.74
CA VAL A 29 2.28 -6.17 44.59
C VAL A 29 3.33 -6.90 43.75
N PHE A 30 4.35 -7.48 44.38
CA PHE A 30 5.37 -8.27 43.69
C PHE A 30 4.76 -9.47 42.94
N ALA A 31 3.86 -10.22 43.56
CA ALA A 31 3.19 -11.35 42.92
C ALA A 31 2.35 -10.91 41.72
N VAL A 32 1.63 -9.79 41.81
CA VAL A 32 0.87 -9.22 40.68
C VAL A 32 1.81 -8.79 39.56
N CYS A 33 2.88 -8.04 39.87
CA CYS A 33 3.87 -7.63 38.86
C CYS A 33 4.58 -8.83 38.22
N PHE A 34 4.89 -9.86 38.99
CA PHE A 34 5.52 -11.08 38.49
C PHE A 34 4.59 -11.91 37.62
N ILE A 35 3.30 -12.00 37.96
CA ILE A 35 2.28 -12.64 37.11
C ILE A 35 2.10 -11.84 35.82
N PHE A 36 2.05 -10.51 35.88
CA PHE A 36 2.03 -9.65 34.70
C PHE A 36 3.28 -9.86 33.83
N PHE A 37 4.46 -9.92 34.45
CA PHE A 37 5.71 -10.17 33.75
C PHE A 37 5.74 -11.56 33.10
N LEU A 38 5.30 -12.61 33.79
CA LEU A 38 5.19 -13.96 33.24
C LEU A 38 4.16 -14.05 32.12
N GLY A 39 3.00 -13.39 32.29
CA GLY A 39 1.97 -13.31 31.26
C GLY A 39 2.50 -12.59 30.01
N LEU A 40 3.21 -11.48 30.20
CA LEU A 40 3.86 -10.74 29.13
C LEU A 40 4.98 -11.58 28.47
N ALA A 41 5.85 -12.21 29.25
CA ALA A 41 6.93 -13.04 28.73
C ALA A 41 6.38 -14.24 27.95
N PHE A 42 5.36 -14.93 28.49
CA PHE A 42 4.68 -16.03 27.81
C PHE A 42 4.04 -15.55 26.51
N HIS A 43 3.31 -14.43 26.54
CA HIS A 43 2.69 -13.83 25.37
C HIS A 43 3.73 -13.45 24.29
N LEU A 44 4.85 -12.83 24.69
CA LEU A 44 5.96 -12.50 23.81
C LEU A 44 6.66 -13.75 23.24
N THR A 45 6.86 -14.80 24.04
CA THR A 45 7.49 -16.05 23.57
C THR A 45 6.57 -16.89 22.69
N HIS A 46 5.26 -16.85 22.91
CA HIS A 46 4.28 -17.62 22.13
C HIS A 46 3.94 -16.93 20.80
N HIS A 47 4.08 -15.60 20.71
CA HIS A 47 3.96 -14.87 19.44
C HIS A 47 5.24 -14.84 18.60
N THR A 48 6.37 -15.31 19.12
CA THR A 48 7.67 -15.28 18.40
C THR A 48 8.00 -16.59 17.66
N GLN A 49 7.15 -17.62 17.73
CA GLN A 49 7.33 -18.87 16.98
C GLN A 49 6.35 -18.97 15.80
N HIS A 50 6.34 -17.97 14.92
CA HIS A 50 5.79 -18.19 13.58
C HIS A 50 6.89 -18.84 12.73
N THR A 51 6.66 -20.09 12.32
CA THR A 51 7.51 -20.76 11.33
C THR A 51 7.29 -20.07 10.00
N HIS A 52 8.33 -19.41 9.49
CA HIS A 52 8.23 -18.77 8.19
C HIS A 52 7.94 -19.79 7.09
N HIS A 53 7.19 -19.39 6.06
CA HIS A 53 6.96 -20.28 4.93
C HIS A 53 8.29 -20.66 4.26
N GLU A 54 8.35 -21.84 3.67
CA GLU A 54 9.56 -22.26 2.96
C GLU A 54 9.83 -21.34 1.75
N PRO A 55 11.08 -21.20 1.30
CA PRO A 55 11.40 -20.36 0.15
C PRO A 55 10.62 -20.76 -1.10
N PHE A 56 9.94 -19.80 -1.71
CA PHE A 56 9.07 -20.00 -2.88
C PHE A 56 7.86 -20.92 -2.63
N GLU A 57 7.44 -21.09 -1.38
CA GLU A 57 6.15 -21.68 -1.05
C GLU A 57 5.23 -20.57 -0.55
N ALA A 58 4.14 -20.31 -1.26
CA ALA A 58 3.18 -19.32 -0.79
C ALA A 58 2.46 -19.83 0.48
N PRO A 59 2.29 -18.97 1.50
CA PRO A 59 1.51 -19.34 2.66
C PRO A 59 0.05 -19.62 2.25
N ILE A 60 -0.65 -20.45 3.03
CA ILE A 60 -2.08 -20.67 2.79
C ILE A 60 -2.83 -19.41 3.21
N THR A 61 -3.23 -18.61 2.23
CA THR A 61 -3.98 -17.37 2.44
C THR A 61 -5.47 -17.59 2.22
N LYS A 62 -6.30 -16.83 2.94
CA LYS A 62 -7.73 -16.70 2.63
C LYS A 62 -8.05 -15.28 2.17
N PRO A 63 -9.00 -15.10 1.24
CA PRO A 63 -9.63 -13.80 1.00
C PRO A 63 -10.09 -13.18 2.31
N ILE A 64 -9.73 -11.92 2.57
CA ILE A 64 -10.25 -11.13 3.69
C ILE A 64 -11.07 -9.99 3.12
N VAL A 65 -12.33 -9.89 3.57
CA VAL A 65 -13.25 -8.82 3.17
C VAL A 65 -13.79 -8.16 4.43
N HIS A 66 -13.57 -6.86 4.59
CA HIS A 66 -13.94 -6.09 5.79
C HIS A 66 -13.42 -6.71 7.10
N GLY A 67 -12.21 -7.28 7.06
CA GLY A 67 -11.58 -7.93 8.21
C GLY A 67 -12.05 -9.37 8.48
N ASN A 68 -12.95 -9.92 7.67
CA ASN A 68 -13.46 -11.29 7.83
C ASN A 68 -12.96 -12.21 6.71
N PRO A 69 -12.50 -13.44 7.02
CA PRO A 69 -12.14 -14.41 6.01
C PRO A 69 -13.37 -14.91 5.24
N VAL A 70 -13.26 -15.03 3.93
CA VAL A 70 -14.33 -15.53 3.03
C VAL A 70 -13.85 -16.79 2.31
N ASP A 71 -14.74 -17.77 2.13
CA ASP A 71 -14.43 -19.00 1.42
C ASP A 71 -14.78 -18.85 -0.07
N GLY A 72 -13.75 -18.63 -0.90
CA GLY A 72 -13.87 -18.57 -2.36
C GLY A 72 -14.61 -17.33 -2.89
N LEU A 73 -14.90 -17.35 -4.19
CA LEU A 73 -15.69 -16.31 -4.85
C LEU A 73 -17.18 -16.61 -4.70
N PRO A 74 -18.02 -15.62 -4.35
CA PRO A 74 -19.46 -15.80 -4.32
C PRO A 74 -20.01 -15.99 -5.74
N GLU A 75 -21.10 -16.76 -5.85
CA GLU A 75 -21.89 -16.80 -7.08
C GLU A 75 -22.51 -15.41 -7.34
N PRO A 76 -22.49 -14.90 -8.58
CA PRO A 76 -23.11 -13.63 -8.92
C PRO A 76 -24.58 -13.57 -8.52
N SER A 77 -24.97 -12.49 -7.83
CA SER A 77 -26.37 -12.27 -7.42
C SER A 77 -27.30 -11.89 -8.58
N TYR A 78 -26.75 -11.68 -9.77
CA TYR A 78 -27.46 -11.34 -11.01
C TYR A 78 -26.76 -11.96 -12.23
N ALA A 79 -27.48 -12.04 -13.34
CA ALA A 79 -26.92 -12.53 -14.59
C ALA A 79 -25.91 -11.51 -15.15
N LEU A 80 -24.69 -11.97 -15.43
CA LEU A 80 -23.64 -11.19 -16.06
C LEU A 80 -23.97 -10.98 -17.54
N SER A 81 -24.63 -9.87 -17.82
CA SER A 81 -24.97 -9.47 -19.19
C SER A 81 -23.80 -8.69 -19.79
N PRO A 82 -23.45 -8.90 -21.07
CA PRO A 82 -22.40 -8.13 -21.73
C PRO A 82 -22.67 -6.64 -21.58
N PHE A 83 -21.64 -5.88 -21.23
CA PHE A 83 -21.80 -4.44 -21.08
C PHE A 83 -21.98 -3.84 -22.49
N PRO A 84 -22.96 -2.93 -22.70
CA PRO A 84 -23.15 -2.31 -24.01
C PRO A 84 -21.83 -1.72 -24.46
N HIS A 85 -21.33 -2.17 -25.62
CA HIS A 85 -20.00 -1.82 -26.10
C HIS A 85 -19.81 -0.32 -26.04
N SER A 86 -18.97 0.12 -25.11
CA SER A 86 -18.44 1.46 -25.14
C SER A 86 -17.12 1.37 -25.89
N PRO A 87 -16.95 2.08 -27.01
CA PRO A 87 -15.66 2.13 -27.63
C PRO A 87 -14.73 2.77 -26.58
N GLN A 88 -13.68 2.03 -26.17
CA GLN A 88 -12.40 2.70 -25.92
C GLN A 88 -12.14 3.45 -27.22
N GLN A 89 -12.57 4.70 -27.34
CA GLN A 89 -12.43 5.39 -28.61
C GLN A 89 -10.92 5.49 -28.82
N PRO A 90 -10.32 4.80 -29.81
CA PRO A 90 -9.08 5.33 -30.33
C PRO A 90 -9.45 6.71 -30.86
N PRO A 91 -8.62 7.75 -30.65
CA PRO A 91 -8.93 9.09 -31.09
C PRO A 91 -9.28 9.07 -32.58
N THR A 92 -10.58 9.11 -32.89
CA THR A 92 -11.07 9.15 -34.26
C THR A 92 -10.91 10.58 -34.74
N ASN A 93 -9.87 10.78 -35.54
CA ASN A 93 -9.68 11.88 -36.47
C ASN A 93 -9.48 13.29 -35.87
N GLY A 94 -8.21 13.70 -35.79
CA GLY A 94 -7.85 15.12 -35.64
C GLY A 94 -6.34 15.34 -35.57
N THR A 95 -5.70 15.52 -36.74
CA THR A 95 -4.45 16.27 -36.96
C THR A 95 -3.30 16.12 -35.93
N ALA A 96 -2.23 15.44 -36.36
CA ALA A 96 -1.03 15.04 -35.61
C ALA A 96 -1.34 14.04 -34.48
N ALA A 97 -1.12 12.74 -34.75
CA ALA A 97 -1.28 11.70 -33.75
C ALA A 97 -0.37 12.01 -32.56
N GLU A 98 -0.96 12.41 -31.44
CA GLU A 98 -0.22 12.46 -30.19
C GLU A 98 0.42 11.10 -29.95
N PRO A 99 1.70 11.05 -29.53
CA PRO A 99 2.36 9.80 -29.25
C PRO A 99 1.57 9.02 -28.18
N PRO A 100 1.52 7.68 -28.27
CA PRO A 100 0.81 6.87 -27.29
C PRO A 100 1.34 7.16 -25.89
N LYS A 101 0.42 7.35 -24.94
CA LYS A 101 0.77 7.59 -23.54
C LYS A 101 1.37 6.32 -22.94
N PRO A 102 2.59 6.34 -22.38
CA PRO A 102 3.25 5.12 -21.90
C PRO A 102 2.71 4.64 -20.55
N TRP A 103 1.93 5.46 -19.84
CA TRP A 103 1.44 5.16 -18.50
C TRP A 103 -0.09 5.09 -18.45
N LEU A 104 -0.62 3.98 -17.97
CA LEU A 104 -2.03 3.83 -17.59
C LEU A 104 -2.20 4.02 -16.08
N ALA A 105 -2.97 5.04 -15.69
CA ALA A 105 -3.37 5.31 -14.33
C ALA A 105 -4.77 4.73 -14.08
N ALA A 106 -4.85 3.46 -13.66
CA ALA A 106 -6.10 2.74 -13.48
C ALA A 106 -6.60 2.81 -12.03
N VAL A 107 -7.77 3.41 -11.85
CA VAL A 107 -8.46 3.50 -10.56
C VAL A 107 -9.51 2.39 -10.47
N ILE A 108 -9.36 1.50 -9.51
CA ILE A 108 -10.27 0.39 -9.26
C ILE A 108 -11.47 0.93 -8.48
N SER A 109 -12.65 0.99 -9.10
CA SER A 109 -13.86 1.56 -8.49
C SER A 109 -15.04 0.60 -8.53
N THR A 110 -16.05 0.90 -7.72
CA THR A 110 -17.35 0.21 -7.79
C THR A 110 -18.29 0.91 -8.75
N ALA A 111 -19.26 0.20 -9.32
CA ALA A 111 -20.24 0.81 -10.24
C ALA A 111 -20.97 2.01 -9.62
N SER A 112 -21.27 1.95 -8.31
CA SER A 112 -21.95 3.00 -7.54
C SER A 112 -21.12 4.26 -7.28
N ASP A 113 -19.79 4.21 -7.40
CA ASP A 113 -18.88 5.31 -7.03
C ASP A 113 -18.79 6.43 -8.08
N ALA A 114 -19.88 6.77 -8.76
CA ALA A 114 -19.89 7.79 -9.80
C ALA A 114 -19.45 9.17 -9.29
N GLU A 115 -19.88 9.54 -8.06
CA GLU A 115 -19.48 10.81 -7.42
C GLU A 115 -17.98 10.84 -7.13
N ARG A 116 -17.41 9.74 -6.61
CA ARG A 116 -15.98 9.63 -6.34
C ARG A 116 -15.14 9.68 -7.62
N ARG A 117 -15.59 9.01 -8.69
CA ARG A 117 -14.94 9.12 -10.01
C ARG A 117 -14.95 10.55 -10.52
N MET A 118 -16.07 11.27 -10.37
CA MET A 118 -16.15 12.68 -10.73
C MET A 118 -15.20 13.55 -9.90
N LEU A 119 -15.10 13.30 -8.59
CA LEU A 119 -14.15 13.98 -7.71
C LEU A 119 -12.71 13.78 -8.20
N ILE A 120 -12.32 12.55 -8.53
CA ILE A 120 -11.00 12.22 -9.10
C ILE A 120 -10.77 12.95 -10.44
N ARG A 121 -11.72 12.88 -11.38
CA ARG A 121 -11.64 13.56 -12.68
C ARG A 121 -11.43 15.05 -12.54
N SER A 122 -12.20 15.68 -11.65
CA SER A 122 -12.20 17.13 -11.46
C SER A 122 -11.04 17.65 -10.60
N THR A 123 -10.28 16.76 -9.97
CA THR A 123 -9.13 17.10 -9.13
C THR A 123 -7.83 16.63 -9.77
N TRP A 124 -7.15 15.62 -9.23
CA TRP A 124 -5.78 15.31 -9.65
C TRP A 124 -5.66 14.92 -11.13
N MET A 125 -6.67 14.25 -11.71
CA MET A 125 -6.62 13.90 -13.14
C MET A 125 -6.59 15.15 -14.03
N ARG A 126 -7.39 16.16 -13.68
CA ARG A 126 -7.43 17.44 -14.40
C ARG A 126 -6.24 18.33 -14.07
N MET A 127 -5.82 18.36 -12.80
CA MET A 127 -4.69 19.18 -12.34
C MET A 127 -3.39 18.80 -13.05
N PHE A 128 -3.23 17.52 -13.39
CA PHE A 128 -2.03 16.97 -14.01
C PHE A 128 -2.26 16.50 -15.45
N GLU A 129 -3.17 17.16 -16.19
CA GLU A 129 -3.50 16.79 -17.58
C GLU A 129 -2.30 16.87 -18.55
N ASP A 130 -1.26 17.61 -18.19
CA ASP A 130 -0.01 17.74 -18.93
C ASP A 130 0.96 16.57 -18.69
N VAL A 131 0.68 15.66 -17.75
CA VAL A 131 1.42 14.41 -17.58
C VAL A 131 0.95 13.40 -18.64
N PRO A 132 1.84 12.65 -19.30
CA PRO A 132 1.46 11.70 -20.35
C PRO A 132 0.91 10.38 -19.77
N PHE A 133 -0.14 10.45 -18.95
CA PHE A 133 -0.89 9.29 -18.49
C PHE A 133 -2.27 9.20 -19.14
N ASP A 134 -2.74 7.97 -19.34
CA ASP A 134 -4.13 7.67 -19.64
C ASP A 134 -4.85 7.32 -18.33
N GLY A 135 -5.80 8.15 -17.92
CA GLY A 135 -6.53 7.97 -16.67
C GLY A 135 -7.81 7.17 -16.93
N ARG A 136 -7.96 6.00 -16.29
CA ARG A 136 -9.12 5.13 -16.49
C ARG A 136 -9.71 4.64 -15.18
N PHE A 137 -11.01 4.40 -15.18
CA PHE A 137 -11.70 3.73 -14.09
C PHE A 137 -12.04 2.30 -14.47
N VAL A 138 -11.70 1.35 -13.61
CA VAL A 138 -12.02 -0.06 -13.78
C VAL A 138 -13.21 -0.41 -12.92
N VAL A 139 -14.26 -0.97 -13.53
CA VAL A 139 -15.51 -1.38 -12.87
C VAL A 139 -15.83 -2.81 -13.29
N SER A 140 -16.37 -3.63 -12.37
CA SER A 140 -16.87 -4.97 -12.75
C SER A 140 -18.18 -4.84 -13.53
N ASN A 141 -18.86 -5.96 -13.81
CA ASN A 141 -20.21 -5.90 -14.33
C ASN A 141 -21.10 -5.07 -13.38
N PRO A 142 -21.66 -3.94 -13.81
CA PRO A 142 -22.40 -3.05 -12.92
C PRO A 142 -23.77 -3.62 -12.49
N GLY A 143 -24.24 -4.68 -13.15
CA GLY A 143 -25.56 -5.25 -12.90
C GLY A 143 -26.70 -4.33 -13.33
N PRO A 144 -27.95 -4.84 -13.30
CA PRO A 144 -29.10 -4.17 -13.91
C PRO A 144 -29.42 -2.79 -13.33
N GLN A 145 -29.02 -2.53 -12.08
CA GLN A 145 -29.27 -1.24 -11.41
C GLN A 145 -28.34 -0.14 -11.89
N TRP A 146 -27.08 -0.47 -12.23
CA TRP A 146 -26.05 0.53 -12.52
C TRP A 146 -25.60 0.54 -13.99
N THR A 147 -25.97 -0.46 -14.80
CA THR A 147 -25.57 -0.53 -16.22
C THR A 147 -25.87 0.74 -16.98
N GLU A 148 -27.07 1.31 -16.86
CA GLU A 148 -27.42 2.53 -17.60
C GLU A 148 -26.62 3.75 -17.11
N VAL A 149 -26.40 3.86 -15.80
CA VAL A 149 -25.63 4.94 -15.19
C VAL A 149 -24.18 4.90 -15.69
N VAL A 150 -23.53 3.73 -15.58
CA VAL A 150 -22.14 3.52 -16.03
C VAL A 150 -22.04 3.69 -17.55
N ALA A 151 -23.03 3.25 -18.33
CA ALA A 151 -23.03 3.44 -19.78
C ALA A 151 -23.17 4.92 -20.18
N ASN A 152 -24.00 5.68 -19.48
CA ASN A 152 -24.15 7.12 -19.72
C ASN A 152 -22.90 7.91 -19.31
N GLU A 153 -22.31 7.55 -18.17
CA GLU A 153 -21.03 8.11 -17.72
C GLU A 153 -19.92 7.83 -18.74
N ASN A 154 -19.76 6.56 -19.17
CA ASN A 154 -18.73 6.19 -20.14
C ASN A 154 -18.98 6.81 -21.52
N ARG A 155 -20.24 7.03 -21.92
CA ARG A 155 -20.55 7.80 -23.14
C ARG A 155 -20.08 9.25 -23.04
N THR A 156 -20.07 9.81 -21.83
CA THR A 156 -19.71 11.21 -21.58
C THR A 156 -18.21 11.40 -21.49
N PHE A 157 -17.51 10.53 -20.75
CA PHE A 157 -16.09 10.68 -20.44
C PHE A 157 -15.18 9.72 -21.21
N GLY A 158 -15.68 8.58 -21.66
CA GLY A 158 -14.94 7.60 -22.45
C GLY A 158 -13.82 6.89 -21.69
N ASP A 159 -13.77 6.99 -20.37
CA ASP A 159 -12.63 6.60 -19.52
C ASP A 159 -12.88 5.34 -18.66
N MET A 160 -13.94 4.57 -18.94
CA MET A 160 -14.25 3.36 -18.18
C MET A 160 -13.75 2.09 -18.90
N ILE A 161 -13.12 1.20 -18.15
CA ILE A 161 -12.88 -0.20 -18.50
C ILE A 161 -13.86 -1.04 -17.69
N VAL A 162 -14.76 -1.74 -18.37
CA VAL A 162 -15.80 -2.56 -17.72
C VAL A 162 -15.47 -4.04 -17.89
N LEU A 163 -15.27 -4.73 -16.77
CA LEU A 163 -15.02 -6.17 -16.70
C LEU A 163 -16.37 -6.89 -16.58
N ASP A 164 -17.07 -7.03 -17.71
CA ASP A 164 -18.44 -7.53 -17.75
C ASP A 164 -18.59 -9.03 -17.44
N HIS A 165 -17.47 -9.76 -17.36
CA HIS A 165 -17.41 -11.18 -17.05
C HIS A 165 -17.28 -11.50 -15.56
N ILE A 166 -17.15 -10.50 -14.69
CA ILE A 166 -17.13 -10.67 -13.23
C ILE A 166 -18.18 -9.79 -12.56
N ALA A 167 -18.72 -10.24 -11.43
CA ALA A 167 -19.71 -9.47 -10.68
C ALA A 167 -19.06 -8.29 -9.93
N GLU A 168 -19.82 -7.21 -9.78
CA GLU A 168 -19.57 -6.17 -8.78
C GLU A 168 -20.07 -6.65 -7.41
N ASP A 169 -19.13 -7.04 -6.56
CA ASP A 169 -19.33 -7.36 -5.14
C ASP A 169 -18.02 -7.16 -4.35
N ASP A 170 -18.12 -7.02 -3.03
CA ASP A 170 -16.99 -6.73 -2.15
C ASP A 170 -15.90 -7.80 -2.19
N VAL A 171 -16.25 -9.08 -2.38
CA VAL A 171 -15.27 -10.16 -2.44
C VAL A 171 -14.49 -10.05 -3.74
N THR A 172 -15.19 -9.93 -4.87
CA THR A 172 -14.58 -9.80 -6.19
C THR A 172 -13.67 -8.58 -6.26
N ALA A 173 -14.12 -7.45 -5.73
CA ALA A 173 -13.35 -6.20 -5.70
C ALA A 173 -12.03 -6.33 -4.93
N ASN A 174 -12.04 -7.04 -3.80
CA ASN A 174 -10.87 -7.20 -2.92
C ASN A 174 -10.02 -8.45 -3.24
N THR A 175 -10.32 -9.18 -4.31
CA THR A 175 -9.61 -10.43 -4.65
C THR A 175 -9.10 -10.48 -6.09
N ILE A 176 -10.00 -10.54 -7.07
CA ILE A 176 -9.63 -10.88 -8.46
C ILE A 176 -9.71 -9.70 -9.43
N LYS A 177 -10.38 -8.61 -9.06
CA LYS A 177 -10.70 -7.49 -9.98
C LYS A 177 -9.45 -6.95 -10.70
N THR A 178 -8.33 -6.75 -10.00
CA THR A 178 -7.09 -6.26 -10.65
C THR A 178 -6.47 -7.27 -11.61
N LEU A 179 -6.43 -8.56 -11.27
CA LEU A 179 -5.88 -9.59 -12.16
C LEU A 179 -6.76 -9.81 -13.39
N GLU A 180 -8.08 -9.75 -13.23
CA GLU A 180 -9.03 -9.80 -14.35
C GLU A 180 -8.93 -8.55 -15.24
N PHE A 181 -8.62 -7.39 -14.66
CA PHE A 181 -8.27 -6.19 -15.42
C PHE A 181 -6.98 -6.37 -16.24
N TYR A 182 -5.92 -6.92 -15.65
CA TYR A 182 -4.69 -7.23 -16.38
C TYR A 182 -4.93 -8.23 -17.51
N LYS A 183 -5.74 -9.26 -17.27
CA LYS A 183 -6.14 -10.21 -18.30
C LYS A 183 -6.92 -9.51 -19.42
N TRP A 184 -7.85 -8.62 -19.07
CA TRP A 184 -8.59 -7.82 -20.02
C TRP A 184 -7.66 -6.99 -20.92
N LEU A 185 -6.63 -6.35 -20.36
CA LEU A 185 -5.64 -5.59 -21.14
C LEU A 185 -4.88 -6.48 -22.15
N VAL A 186 -4.42 -7.65 -21.69
CA VAL A 186 -3.67 -8.61 -22.53
C VAL A 186 -4.55 -9.18 -23.64
N ASP A 187 -5.78 -9.60 -23.31
CA ASP A 187 -6.71 -10.21 -24.26
C ASP A 187 -7.20 -9.23 -25.35
N ASN A 188 -7.15 -7.92 -25.06
CA ASN A 188 -7.55 -6.86 -26.00
C ASN A 188 -6.37 -6.13 -26.66
N ASP A 189 -5.12 -6.60 -26.46
CA ASP A 189 -3.89 -5.99 -27.00
C ASP A 189 -3.74 -4.49 -26.64
N VAL A 190 -4.18 -4.12 -25.44
CA VAL A 190 -4.09 -2.73 -24.93
C VAL A 190 -2.82 -2.59 -24.10
N LYS A 191 -1.72 -2.22 -24.77
CA LYS A 191 -0.39 -2.11 -24.18
C LYS A 191 -0.09 -0.70 -23.64
N TYR A 192 0.48 -0.66 -22.44
CA TYR A 192 1.18 0.48 -21.83
C TYR A 192 2.53 0.02 -21.31
N GLU A 193 3.51 0.91 -21.17
CA GLU A 193 4.80 0.56 -20.57
C GLU A 193 4.69 0.39 -19.05
N PHE A 194 3.86 1.22 -18.42
CA PHE A 194 3.57 1.19 -16.98
C PHE A 194 2.06 1.20 -16.71
N ILE A 195 1.61 0.38 -15.76
CA ILE A 195 0.22 0.28 -15.33
C ILE A 195 0.14 0.46 -13.83
N SER A 196 -0.49 1.53 -13.37
CA SER A 196 -0.77 1.77 -11.95
C SER A 196 -2.14 1.23 -11.60
N LYS A 197 -2.22 0.46 -10.51
CA LYS A 197 -3.46 0.17 -9.78
C LYS A 197 -3.58 1.16 -8.64
N MET A 198 -4.76 1.75 -8.45
CA MET A 198 -5.06 2.68 -7.36
C MET A 198 -6.47 2.48 -6.82
N ASP A 199 -6.65 2.70 -5.53
CA ASP A 199 -7.98 2.75 -4.90
C ASP A 199 -8.64 4.13 -5.09
N THR A 200 -9.96 4.21 -4.87
CA THR A 200 -10.73 5.44 -5.09
C THR A 200 -10.55 6.50 -4.00
N ASP A 201 -10.00 6.14 -2.84
CA ASP A 201 -9.72 7.03 -1.71
C ASP A 201 -8.24 7.45 -1.64
N LEU A 202 -7.56 7.45 -2.79
CA LEU A 202 -6.18 7.86 -2.96
C LEU A 202 -6.07 9.16 -3.78
N TRP A 203 -5.38 10.15 -3.21
CA TRP A 203 -4.91 11.33 -3.94
C TRP A 203 -3.53 11.05 -4.56
N LEU A 204 -3.38 11.38 -5.85
CA LEU A 204 -2.14 11.17 -6.60
C LEU A 204 -1.50 12.49 -7.04
N ASN A 205 -0.24 12.70 -6.67
CA ASN A 205 0.63 13.68 -7.30
C ASN A 205 1.23 13.10 -8.59
N ALA A 206 0.46 13.12 -9.68
CA ALA A 206 0.85 12.44 -10.92
C ALA A 206 2.11 13.05 -11.54
N ARG A 207 2.31 14.37 -11.40
CA ARG A 207 3.53 15.08 -11.80
C ARG A 207 4.76 14.53 -11.07
N GLY A 208 4.71 14.50 -9.74
CA GLY A 208 5.79 13.96 -8.91
C GLY A 208 6.07 12.49 -9.19
N PHE A 209 5.03 11.68 -9.39
CA PHE A 209 5.19 10.26 -9.72
C PHE A 209 5.87 10.06 -11.07
N TRP A 210 5.41 10.79 -12.09
CA TRP A 210 5.99 10.76 -13.43
C TRP A 210 7.48 11.14 -13.41
N ASP A 211 7.82 12.27 -12.81
CA ASP A 211 9.18 12.82 -12.84
C ASP A 211 10.18 11.95 -12.08
N ARG A 212 9.77 11.36 -10.94
CA ARG A 212 10.67 10.61 -10.05
C ARG A 212 10.72 9.12 -10.32
N PHE A 213 9.61 8.52 -10.75
CA PHE A 213 9.49 7.07 -10.85
C PHE A 213 9.41 6.58 -12.29
N LEU A 214 8.65 7.23 -13.16
CA LEU A 214 8.41 6.70 -14.51
C LEU A 214 9.39 7.24 -15.55
N SER A 215 9.52 8.55 -15.69
CA SER A 215 10.38 9.22 -16.67
C SER A 215 11.84 8.73 -16.64
N PRO A 216 12.49 8.53 -15.47
CA PRO A 216 13.85 7.98 -15.41
C PRO A 216 13.99 6.54 -15.91
N ARG A 217 12.87 5.83 -16.06
CA ARG A 217 12.77 4.44 -16.50
C ARG A 217 12.18 4.32 -17.91
N LEU A 218 12.10 5.42 -18.64
CA LEU A 218 11.67 5.47 -20.02
C LEU A 218 12.82 5.92 -20.92
N SER A 219 12.90 5.33 -22.10
CA SER A 219 13.73 5.83 -23.19
C SER A 219 12.83 6.22 -24.36
N THR A 220 13.10 7.38 -24.96
CA THR A 220 12.37 7.84 -26.14
C THR A 220 13.13 7.45 -27.41
N ASP A 221 12.48 6.71 -28.29
CA ASP A 221 12.99 6.46 -29.64
C ASP A 221 12.96 7.77 -30.44
N VAL A 222 14.12 8.20 -30.93
CA VAL A 222 14.28 9.51 -31.59
C VAL A 222 13.54 9.58 -32.94
N ALA A 223 13.32 8.45 -33.60
CA ALA A 223 12.69 8.41 -34.92
C ALA A 223 11.16 8.41 -34.86
N THR A 224 10.61 7.76 -33.84
CA THR A 224 9.16 7.51 -33.69
C THR A 224 8.54 8.35 -32.58
N GLY A 225 9.34 8.86 -31.64
CA GLY A 225 8.87 9.54 -30.44
C GLY A 225 8.23 8.61 -29.41
N ILE A 226 8.24 7.29 -29.65
CA ILE A 226 7.66 6.29 -28.75
C ILE A 226 8.55 6.15 -27.51
N GLN A 227 7.92 6.12 -26.34
CA GLN A 227 8.60 5.86 -25.08
C GLN A 227 8.49 4.39 -24.73
N GLU A 228 9.61 3.77 -24.37
CA GLU A 228 9.69 2.36 -23.96
C GLU A 228 10.34 2.24 -22.59
N SER A 229 9.89 1.27 -21.79
CA SER A 229 10.48 0.98 -20.48
C SER A 229 11.92 0.49 -20.64
N THR A 230 12.83 1.06 -19.86
CA THR A 230 14.22 0.62 -19.74
C THR A 230 14.41 -0.45 -18.67
N VAL A 231 13.34 -0.77 -17.93
CA VAL A 231 13.32 -1.77 -16.88
C VAL A 231 12.34 -2.90 -17.22
N GLN A 232 12.57 -4.06 -16.63
CA GLN A 232 11.77 -5.27 -16.83
C GLN A 232 11.32 -5.82 -15.48
N LYS A 233 10.17 -6.52 -15.46
CA LYS A 233 9.56 -7.17 -14.29
C LYS A 233 9.67 -6.30 -13.04
N THR A 234 9.22 -5.05 -13.13
CA THR A 234 9.40 -4.07 -12.05
C THR A 234 8.07 -3.71 -11.42
N VAL A 235 8.04 -3.69 -10.08
CA VAL A 235 6.95 -3.15 -9.26
C VAL A 235 7.44 -1.88 -8.57
N ILE A 236 6.62 -0.83 -8.58
CA ILE A 236 6.86 0.45 -7.90
C ILE A 236 5.71 0.67 -6.93
N GLY A 237 5.99 0.77 -5.64
CA GLY A 237 4.96 0.88 -4.60
C GLY A 237 5.56 0.92 -3.21
N GLU A 238 4.73 0.76 -2.19
CA GLU A 238 5.18 0.59 -0.80
C GLU A 238 5.16 -0.91 -0.45
N LEU A 239 6.27 -1.48 0.01
CA LEU A 239 6.27 -2.84 0.54
C LEU A 239 5.52 -2.91 1.86
N TYR A 240 4.67 -3.92 1.98
CA TYR A 240 3.93 -4.23 3.18
C TYR A 240 4.18 -5.67 3.59
N TYR A 241 4.44 -5.87 4.89
CA TYR A 241 4.50 -7.18 5.51
C TYR A 241 3.22 -7.43 6.31
N SER A 242 2.58 -8.56 6.06
CA SER A 242 1.46 -9.03 6.87
C SER A 242 1.94 -10.05 7.89
N PRO A 243 1.96 -9.75 9.20
CA PRO A 243 2.33 -10.74 10.22
C PRO A 243 1.37 -11.93 10.30
N THR A 244 0.10 -11.72 9.90
CA THR A 244 -0.93 -12.77 9.92
C THR A 244 -0.65 -13.86 8.91
N TRP A 245 -0.21 -13.47 7.72
CA TRP A 245 0.05 -14.38 6.60
C TRP A 245 1.53 -14.66 6.41
N ASP A 246 2.37 -13.91 7.11
CA ASP A 246 3.82 -13.94 7.02
C ASP A 246 4.28 -13.82 5.57
N LEU A 247 3.83 -12.74 4.91
CA LEU A 247 4.01 -12.51 3.48
C LEU A 247 4.34 -11.04 3.22
N VAL A 248 5.28 -10.78 2.32
CA VAL A 248 5.63 -9.43 1.85
C VAL A 248 5.06 -9.18 0.46
N PHE A 249 4.32 -8.08 0.29
CA PHE A 249 3.64 -7.73 -0.96
C PHE A 249 3.54 -6.21 -1.16
N PRO A 250 3.34 -5.71 -2.40
CA PRO A 250 3.03 -4.30 -2.62
C PRO A 250 1.74 -3.91 -1.91
N HIS A 251 1.71 -2.77 -1.23
CA HIS A 251 0.53 -2.29 -0.52
C HIS A 251 -0.63 -1.97 -1.48
N GLY A 252 -1.84 -2.46 -1.19
CA GLY A 252 -2.99 -2.37 -2.08
C GLY A 252 -3.41 -0.95 -2.51
N ALA A 253 -3.22 0.08 -1.67
CA ALA A 253 -3.64 1.45 -2.01
C ALA A 253 -3.14 1.94 -3.38
N MET A 254 -1.87 1.68 -3.68
CA MET A 254 -1.27 2.01 -4.98
C MET A 254 -0.01 1.17 -5.22
N TYR A 255 0.08 0.62 -6.42
CA TYR A 255 1.34 0.13 -6.98
C TYR A 255 1.32 0.21 -8.50
N THR A 256 2.49 0.22 -9.11
CA THR A 256 2.68 0.30 -10.56
C THR A 256 3.55 -0.84 -11.04
N VAL A 257 3.17 -1.47 -12.14
CA VAL A 257 3.89 -2.59 -12.74
C VAL A 257 4.26 -2.30 -14.18
N THR A 258 5.37 -2.89 -14.65
CA THR A 258 5.74 -2.86 -16.07
C THR A 258 4.85 -3.79 -16.89
N TRP A 259 4.74 -3.55 -18.21
CA TRP A 259 3.94 -4.40 -19.11
C TRP A 259 4.29 -5.90 -19.03
N ASP A 260 5.58 -6.22 -19.02
CA ASP A 260 6.05 -7.59 -18.96
C ASP A 260 5.71 -8.27 -17.62
N MET A 261 5.62 -7.48 -16.54
CA MET A 261 5.08 -7.95 -15.26
C MET A 261 3.57 -8.23 -15.34
N VAL A 262 2.79 -7.40 -16.02
CA VAL A 262 1.35 -7.66 -16.28
C VAL A 262 1.18 -8.98 -17.02
N GLN A 263 1.93 -9.20 -18.11
CA GLN A 263 1.88 -10.45 -18.86
C GLN A 263 2.26 -11.67 -18.00
N LEU A 264 3.29 -11.52 -17.16
CA LEU A 264 3.70 -12.58 -16.23
C LEU A 264 2.59 -12.91 -15.23
N LEU A 265 1.98 -11.90 -14.59
CA LEU A 265 0.92 -12.09 -13.61
C LEU A 265 -0.31 -12.76 -14.21
N VAL A 266 -0.72 -12.36 -15.43
CA VAL A 266 -1.82 -13.01 -16.16
C VAL A 266 -1.50 -14.48 -16.45
N HIS A 267 -0.27 -14.77 -16.92
CA HIS A 267 0.17 -16.13 -17.16
C HIS A 267 0.15 -17.00 -15.90
N LEU A 268 0.70 -16.48 -14.80
CA LEU A 268 0.75 -17.19 -13.52
C LEU A 268 -0.67 -17.39 -12.96
N GLN A 269 -1.55 -16.40 -13.08
CA GLN A 269 -2.93 -16.52 -12.62
C GLN A 269 -3.69 -17.59 -13.41
N GLY A 270 -3.49 -17.65 -14.73
CA GLY A 270 -4.07 -18.71 -15.57
C GLY A 270 -3.57 -20.11 -15.24
N LYS A 271 -2.40 -20.24 -14.61
CA LYS A 271 -1.79 -21.51 -14.20
C LYS A 271 -2.14 -21.93 -12.77
N HIS A 272 -2.18 -20.98 -11.85
CA HIS A 272 -2.27 -21.24 -10.41
C HIS A 272 -3.65 -20.91 -9.81
N HIS A 273 -4.48 -20.12 -10.50
CA HIS A 273 -5.85 -19.77 -10.08
C HIS A 273 -5.92 -19.25 -8.63
N VAL A 274 -5.03 -18.32 -8.30
CA VAL A 274 -4.93 -17.78 -6.93
C VAL A 274 -6.17 -16.93 -6.63
N ILE A 275 -6.76 -17.15 -5.45
CA ILE A 275 -7.85 -16.35 -4.89
C ILE A 275 -7.45 -15.97 -3.46
N THR A 276 -7.02 -14.74 -3.28
CA THR A 276 -6.61 -14.16 -1.99
C THR A 276 -6.87 -12.65 -2.02
N GLY A 277 -6.43 -11.90 -1.01
CA GLY A 277 -6.40 -10.43 -1.09
C GLY A 277 -5.71 -9.97 -2.37
N GLU A 278 -6.29 -8.99 -3.06
CA GLU A 278 -5.87 -8.54 -4.39
C GLU A 278 -4.37 -8.21 -4.50
N ASP A 279 -3.84 -7.52 -3.49
CA ASP A 279 -2.44 -7.13 -3.40
C ASP A 279 -1.52 -8.31 -3.04
N MET A 280 -1.96 -9.17 -2.13
CA MET A 280 -1.31 -10.43 -1.79
C MET A 280 -1.20 -11.40 -2.97
N ALA A 281 -2.13 -11.31 -3.93
CA ALA A 281 -2.17 -12.20 -5.08
C ALA A 281 -0.90 -12.09 -5.92
N ILE A 282 -0.31 -10.88 -6.04
CA ILE A 282 0.96 -10.68 -6.74
C ILE A 282 2.06 -11.51 -6.10
N ALA A 283 2.29 -11.36 -4.79
CA ALA A 283 3.35 -12.11 -4.09
C ALA A 283 3.10 -13.63 -4.16
N THR A 284 1.86 -14.05 -3.92
CA THR A 284 1.45 -15.47 -3.97
C THR A 284 1.73 -16.09 -5.34
N LEU A 285 1.40 -15.38 -6.42
CA LEU A 285 1.68 -15.83 -7.79
C LEU A 285 3.17 -15.92 -8.06
N MET A 286 3.94 -14.92 -7.64
CA MET A 286 5.40 -14.90 -7.82
C MET A 286 6.09 -16.05 -7.08
N LEU A 287 5.70 -16.32 -5.83
CA LEU A 287 6.19 -17.48 -5.06
C LEU A 287 5.85 -18.80 -5.77
N ASN A 288 4.57 -19.00 -6.12
CA ASN A 288 4.11 -20.21 -6.81
C ASN A 288 4.78 -20.41 -8.19
N GLY A 289 5.07 -19.32 -8.88
CA GLY A 289 5.76 -19.29 -10.16
C GLY A 289 7.28 -19.46 -10.05
N ARG A 290 7.85 -19.32 -8.83
CA ARG A 290 9.30 -19.20 -8.59
C ARG A 290 9.94 -18.06 -9.38
N GLU A 291 9.20 -16.97 -9.49
CA GLU A 291 9.60 -15.78 -10.23
C GLU A 291 10.14 -14.72 -9.28
N ARG A 292 10.91 -13.77 -9.83
CA ARG A 292 11.43 -12.60 -9.11
C ARG A 292 11.10 -11.33 -9.89
N ALA A 293 10.89 -10.25 -9.14
CA ALA A 293 10.65 -8.92 -9.69
C ALA A 293 11.55 -7.89 -9.02
N ASN A 294 11.97 -6.88 -9.78
CA ASN A 294 12.60 -5.70 -9.22
C ASN A 294 11.54 -4.90 -8.45
N PHE A 295 11.89 -4.36 -7.29
CA PHE A 295 11.00 -3.54 -6.49
C PHE A 295 11.61 -2.16 -6.24
N VAL A 296 10.88 -1.11 -6.59
CA VAL A 296 11.20 0.27 -6.27
C VAL A 296 10.27 0.71 -5.16
N ASN A 297 10.82 0.89 -3.96
CA ASN A 297 10.02 1.15 -2.79
C ASN A 297 9.73 2.63 -2.59
N PHE A 298 8.54 2.94 -2.07
CA PHE A 298 8.20 4.24 -1.54
C PHE A 298 8.71 4.41 -0.11
N ARG A 299 9.09 5.65 0.22
CA ARG A 299 9.30 6.14 1.59
C ARG A 299 7.95 6.50 2.24
N GLY A 300 7.92 6.61 3.57
CA GLY A 300 6.73 7.10 4.27
C GLY A 300 6.36 8.53 3.84
N THR A 301 7.36 9.38 3.56
CA THR A 301 7.14 10.72 3.00
C THR A 301 6.50 10.73 1.62
N GLU A 302 6.66 9.65 0.85
CA GLU A 302 6.16 9.53 -0.53
C GLU A 302 4.76 8.92 -0.55
N LYS A 303 4.51 7.88 0.26
CA LYS A 303 3.19 7.26 0.37
C LYS A 303 2.84 7.03 1.83
N PHE A 304 1.67 7.51 2.22
CA PHE A 304 1.16 7.39 3.60
C PHE A 304 -0.37 7.43 3.63
N ASP A 305 -0.92 7.01 4.76
CA ASP A 305 -2.34 7.13 5.07
C ASP A 305 -2.56 8.48 5.78
N TYR A 306 -3.50 9.31 5.32
CA TYR A 306 -3.69 10.64 5.88
C TYR A 306 -4.26 10.58 7.32
N ASP A 307 -3.63 11.32 8.24
CA ASP A 307 -4.07 11.47 9.63
C ASP A 307 -4.36 12.94 9.97
N GLU A 308 -5.65 13.28 10.12
CA GLU A 308 -6.09 14.62 10.50
C GLU A 308 -5.67 15.00 11.94
N GLU A 309 -5.45 14.04 12.84
CA GLU A 309 -4.94 14.33 14.19
C GLU A 309 -3.50 14.87 14.14
N ASP A 310 -2.75 14.57 13.08
CA ASP A 310 -1.36 15.00 12.89
C ASP A 310 -1.23 16.34 12.13
N ALA A 311 -2.35 16.90 11.64
CA ALA A 311 -2.39 18.17 10.93
C ALA A 311 -2.15 19.38 11.86
N GLN A 312 -1.88 20.55 11.28
CA GLN A 312 -1.69 21.82 12.02
C GLN A 312 -2.97 22.33 12.68
N HIS A 313 -4.14 21.79 12.33
CA HIS A 313 -5.47 22.26 12.74
C HIS A 313 -5.80 23.72 12.37
N ASP A 314 -5.09 24.28 11.40
CA ASP A 314 -5.34 25.60 10.80
C ASP A 314 -6.33 25.53 9.61
N GLY A 315 -6.96 24.37 9.41
CA GLY A 315 -7.83 24.06 8.29
C GLY A 315 -7.12 23.45 7.09
N THR A 316 -5.78 23.39 7.08
CA THR A 316 -4.99 22.77 6.02
C THR A 316 -4.65 21.31 6.33
N ALA A 317 -4.20 20.56 5.32
CA ALA A 317 -3.69 19.20 5.48
C ALA A 317 -2.18 19.15 5.84
N TRP A 318 -1.55 20.29 6.09
CA TRP A 318 -0.13 20.33 6.44
C TRP A 318 0.13 19.76 7.82
N ALA A 319 1.19 18.98 7.93
CA ALA A 319 1.58 18.33 9.17
C ALA A 319 2.09 19.34 10.21
N ARG A 320 1.88 18.98 11.48
CA ARG A 320 2.49 19.69 12.60
C ARG A 320 4.02 19.61 12.56
N ARG A 321 4.68 20.56 13.23
CA ARG A 321 6.16 20.68 13.25
C ARG A 321 6.92 19.43 13.74
N LYS A 322 6.35 18.63 14.63
CA LYS A 322 6.98 17.44 15.22
C LYS A 322 6.34 16.15 14.70
N THR A 323 5.80 16.18 13.49
CA THR A 323 5.31 14.98 12.81
C THR A 323 6.44 13.94 12.65
N HIS A 324 6.05 12.69 12.45
CA HIS A 324 6.95 11.58 12.14
C HIS A 324 6.76 11.25 10.66
N PRO A 325 7.59 11.82 9.77
CA PRO A 325 7.34 11.83 8.33
C PRO A 325 7.48 10.46 7.66
N ASP A 326 8.07 9.48 8.33
CA ASP A 326 8.20 8.11 7.83
C ASP A 326 7.12 7.17 8.38
N ALA A 327 6.23 7.67 9.24
CA ALA A 327 5.16 6.87 9.82
C ALA A 327 4.16 6.39 8.77
N ILE A 328 3.44 5.31 9.06
CA ILE A 328 2.36 4.82 8.19
C ILE A 328 1.26 5.88 8.02
N GLN A 329 1.00 6.63 9.09
CA GLN A 329 -0.07 7.60 9.20
C GLN A 329 0.49 8.95 9.65
N HIS A 330 0.29 9.98 8.85
CA HIS A 330 0.63 11.36 9.18
C HIS A 330 -0.11 12.34 8.26
N ALA A 331 -0.01 13.63 8.57
CA ALA A 331 -0.47 14.71 7.69
C ALA A 331 0.61 15.07 6.65
N LEU A 332 0.31 15.94 5.70
CA LEU A 332 1.21 16.21 4.57
C LEU A 332 2.47 16.96 5.01
N VAL A 333 3.65 16.41 4.68
CA VAL A 333 4.95 16.96 5.07
C VAL A 333 5.95 16.91 3.91
N GLY A 334 6.76 17.97 3.79
CA GLY A 334 7.81 18.06 2.79
C GLY A 334 7.29 18.24 1.36
N GLU A 335 8.13 17.89 0.40
CA GLU A 335 7.89 18.05 -1.04
C GLU A 335 7.89 16.69 -1.77
N GLU A 336 7.84 15.59 -1.01
CA GLU A 336 8.02 14.25 -1.55
C GLU A 336 6.72 13.45 -1.71
N ALA A 337 5.57 13.96 -1.24
CA ALA A 337 4.31 13.24 -1.31
C ALA A 337 3.91 12.87 -2.75
N ILE A 338 3.69 11.57 -2.96
CA ILE A 338 3.25 10.96 -4.21
C ILE A 338 1.81 10.49 -4.09
N ALA A 339 1.51 9.75 -3.03
CA ALA A 339 0.26 9.05 -2.86
C ALA A 339 -0.26 9.23 -1.43
N VAL A 340 -1.38 9.95 -1.27
CA VAL A 340 -2.01 10.20 0.03
C VAL A 340 -3.30 9.38 0.10
N HIS A 341 -3.34 8.41 1.01
CA HIS A 341 -4.39 7.39 1.08
C HIS A 341 -5.37 7.62 2.25
N GLN A 342 -6.44 6.82 2.31
CA GLN A 342 -7.53 6.88 3.29
C GLN A 342 -8.40 8.15 3.22
N LEU A 343 -8.52 8.76 2.04
CA LEU A 343 -9.32 9.98 1.81
C LEU A 343 -10.78 9.68 1.48
N LYS A 344 -11.43 8.90 2.36
CA LYS A 344 -12.85 8.53 2.21
C LYS A 344 -13.80 9.70 2.46
N ASP A 345 -13.40 10.69 3.24
CA ASP A 345 -14.18 11.90 3.46
C ASP A 345 -13.82 12.97 2.41
N GLU A 346 -14.84 13.58 1.78
CA GLU A 346 -14.63 14.59 0.74
C GLU A 346 -13.98 15.87 1.27
N ASN A 347 -14.23 16.26 2.53
CA ASN A 347 -13.58 17.44 3.10
C ASN A 347 -12.10 17.19 3.30
N LEU A 348 -11.72 15.98 3.75
CA LEU A 348 -10.32 15.60 3.84
C LEU A 348 -9.66 15.54 2.46
N TRP A 349 -10.38 15.04 1.45
CA TRP A 349 -9.92 15.05 0.06
C TRP A 349 -9.58 16.47 -0.40
N PHE A 350 -10.49 17.44 -0.22
CA PHE A 350 -10.25 18.81 -0.64
C PHE A 350 -9.15 19.51 0.18
N LYS A 351 -9.03 19.23 1.48
CA LYS A 351 -7.90 19.73 2.27
C LYS A 351 -6.55 19.26 1.73
N VAL A 352 -6.45 17.99 1.37
CA VAL A 352 -5.23 17.44 0.73
C VAL A 352 -5.05 18.07 -0.64
N ALA A 353 -6.10 18.13 -1.45
CA ALA A 353 -6.07 18.74 -2.80
C ALA A 353 -5.54 20.17 -2.80
N ASP A 354 -5.93 20.97 -1.80
CA ASP A 354 -5.52 22.36 -1.65
C ASP A 354 -4.01 22.52 -1.41
N CYS A 355 -3.30 21.46 -1.03
CA CYS A 355 -1.85 21.44 -0.90
C CYS A 355 -1.11 21.23 -2.24
N PHE A 356 -1.83 21.03 -3.35
CA PHE A 356 -1.25 20.78 -4.67
C PHE A 356 -1.71 21.81 -5.71
N ASP A 357 -0.88 22.02 -6.72
CA ASP A 357 -1.18 22.72 -7.97
C ASP A 357 -0.59 21.96 -9.16
N GLU A 358 -0.67 22.53 -10.37
CA GLU A 358 -0.20 21.88 -11.60
C GLU A 358 1.31 21.55 -11.58
N LYS A 359 2.08 22.19 -10.68
CA LYS A 359 3.52 21.94 -10.50
C LYS A 359 3.82 20.87 -9.45
N GLY A 360 2.80 20.30 -8.82
CA GLY A 360 2.94 19.30 -7.77
C GLY A 360 2.57 19.89 -6.41
N ILE A 361 3.44 19.70 -5.41
CA ILE A 361 3.18 20.13 -4.03
C ILE A 361 3.47 21.62 -3.89
N LYS A 362 2.53 22.38 -3.34
CA LYS A 362 2.74 23.79 -2.98
C LYS A 362 3.73 23.88 -1.82
N PRO A 363 4.54 24.95 -1.73
CA PRO A 363 5.34 25.18 -0.53
C PRO A 363 4.44 25.22 0.71
N ALA A 364 4.85 24.50 1.76
CA ALA A 364 4.15 24.54 3.03
C ALA A 364 3.99 26.01 3.50
N PRO A 365 2.83 26.40 4.03
CA PRO A 365 2.64 27.73 4.61
C PRO A 365 3.78 28.01 5.58
N GLN A 366 4.42 29.16 5.42
CA GLN A 366 5.33 29.68 6.44
C GLN A 366 4.46 30.15 7.59
N THR A 367 3.96 29.23 8.43
CA THR A 367 3.20 29.59 9.61
C THR A 367 4.11 30.42 10.50
N LEU A 368 3.86 31.74 10.50
CA LEU A 368 4.39 32.67 11.49
C LEU A 368 4.18 32.05 12.86
N GLN A 369 5.22 32.10 13.68
CA GLN A 369 5.33 31.53 15.01
C GLN A 369 4.23 31.97 15.99
N SER A 370 2.95 31.63 15.80
CA SER A 370 1.92 31.79 16.83
C SER A 370 0.59 31.21 16.38
N GLU A 371 0.37 29.92 16.62
CA GLU A 371 -0.81 29.50 17.35
C GLU A 371 -0.41 28.24 18.15
N SER A 372 -0.82 28.25 19.41
CA SER A 372 -0.18 27.56 20.51
C SER A 372 -0.12 26.04 20.32
N GLU A 373 1.02 25.41 20.66
CA GLU A 373 1.11 23.95 20.86
C GLU A 373 0.03 23.39 21.83
N SER A 374 -0.72 24.27 22.53
CA SER A 374 -1.83 23.93 23.42
C SER A 374 -3.11 23.44 22.75
N GLN A 375 -3.24 23.48 21.42
CA GLN A 375 -4.43 22.93 20.73
C GLN A 375 -4.24 21.49 20.23
N LYS A 376 -3.07 20.89 20.45
CA LYS A 376 -2.82 19.51 20.01
C LYS A 376 -3.73 18.52 20.74
N PRO A 377 -4.29 17.51 20.05
CA PRO A 377 -4.99 16.40 20.68
C PRO A 377 -4.10 15.75 21.75
N ILE A 378 -4.68 15.47 22.92
CA ILE A 378 -3.98 14.78 24.01
C ILE A 378 -3.51 13.39 23.55
N SER A 379 -4.24 12.75 22.63
CA SER A 379 -3.87 11.48 21.99
C SER A 379 -2.49 11.56 21.34
N VAL A 380 -2.27 12.55 20.47
CA VAL A 380 -1.01 12.73 19.73
C VAL A 380 0.16 12.98 20.68
N GLN A 381 -0.03 13.85 21.68
CA GLN A 381 1.02 14.10 22.68
C GLN A 381 1.39 12.84 23.48
N TRP A 382 0.39 12.01 23.80
CA TRP A 382 0.59 10.74 24.49
C TRP A 382 1.37 9.75 23.62
N HIS A 383 1.03 9.64 22.34
CA HIS A 383 1.73 8.79 21.40
C HIS A 383 3.17 9.26 21.14
N ASP A 384 3.39 10.56 20.94
CA ASP A 384 4.72 11.16 20.83
C ASP A 384 5.59 10.81 22.04
N PHE A 385 5.02 10.90 23.26
CA PHE A 385 5.74 10.56 24.49
C PHE A 385 6.18 9.09 24.51
N TRP A 386 5.28 8.13 24.22
CA TRP A 386 5.63 6.71 24.26
C TRP A 386 6.60 6.29 23.16
N PHE A 387 6.48 6.88 21.98
CA PHE A 387 7.44 6.68 20.90
C PHE A 387 8.82 7.20 21.29
N TRP A 388 8.90 8.43 21.82
CA TRP A 388 10.16 9.00 22.30
C TRP A 388 10.82 8.19 23.43
N MET A 389 10.01 7.56 24.27
CA MET A 389 10.48 6.64 25.32
C MET A 389 10.95 5.27 24.77
N GLY A 390 10.82 5.01 23.47
CA GLY A 390 11.16 3.74 22.82
C GLY A 390 10.23 2.59 23.20
N ILE A 391 8.99 2.90 23.60
CA ILE A 391 8.00 1.92 24.08
C ILE A 391 6.94 1.62 23.01
N SER A 392 6.72 2.55 22.08
CA SER A 392 5.77 2.41 20.99
C SER A 392 6.49 2.37 19.64
N ASP A 393 5.99 1.52 18.75
CA ASP A 393 6.33 1.34 17.33
C ASP A 393 5.30 2.02 16.40
N ARG A 394 4.45 2.88 16.96
CA ARG A 394 3.30 3.47 16.25
C ARG A 394 3.74 4.23 15.00
N TYR A 395 4.89 4.91 15.08
CA TYR A 395 5.41 5.75 14.01
C TYR A 395 6.49 5.07 13.17
N ASP A 396 6.71 3.76 13.34
CA ASP A 396 7.62 2.99 12.50
C ASP A 396 7.08 2.93 11.06
N ALA A 397 7.98 3.00 10.08
CA ALA A 397 7.61 2.87 8.68
C ALA A 397 7.12 1.45 8.38
N ARG A 398 6.24 1.28 7.37
CA ARG A 398 5.80 -0.08 6.96
C ARG A 398 6.97 -0.99 6.60
N PHE A 399 7.97 -0.42 5.93
CA PHE A 399 9.18 -1.12 5.53
C PHE A 399 9.98 -1.66 6.73
N GLU A 400 10.07 -0.89 7.83
CA GLU A 400 10.83 -1.28 9.03
C GLU A 400 10.18 -2.44 9.79
N ARG A 401 8.89 -2.70 9.54
CA ARG A 401 8.15 -3.81 10.14
C ARG A 401 8.43 -5.16 9.46
N ILE A 402 9.18 -5.18 8.35
CA ILE A 402 9.54 -6.41 7.65
C ILE A 402 10.64 -7.16 8.44
N PRO A 403 10.39 -8.38 8.94
CA PRO A 403 11.35 -9.11 9.76
C PRO A 403 12.70 -9.34 9.06
N ASP A 404 13.81 -9.22 9.82
CA ASP A 404 15.16 -9.38 9.29
C ASP A 404 15.43 -10.75 8.63
N ILE A 405 14.69 -11.80 9.02
CA ILE A 405 14.80 -13.14 8.45
C ILE A 405 14.35 -13.22 6.98
N LEU A 406 13.49 -12.30 6.54
CA LEU A 406 13.00 -12.24 5.16
C LEU A 406 14.02 -11.61 4.20
N TRP A 407 15.12 -11.08 4.74
CA TRP A 407 16.13 -10.39 3.95
C TRP A 407 17.31 -11.28 3.68
N THR A 408 17.66 -11.42 2.40
CA THR A 408 18.87 -12.11 1.97
C THR A 408 19.70 -11.21 1.07
N ARG A 409 21.00 -11.47 1.00
CA ARG A 409 21.91 -10.77 0.10
C ARG A 409 22.48 -11.73 -0.92
N GLU A 410 22.08 -11.58 -2.17
CA GLU A 410 22.44 -12.47 -3.28
C GLU A 410 23.13 -11.67 -4.38
N GLY A 411 24.35 -12.05 -4.78
CA GLY A 411 25.03 -11.38 -5.90
C GLY A 411 25.28 -9.87 -5.71
N GLY A 412 25.26 -9.38 -4.47
CA GLY A 412 25.37 -7.95 -4.15
C GLY A 412 24.03 -7.19 -4.12
N HIS A 413 22.93 -7.87 -4.43
CA HIS A 413 21.56 -7.37 -4.35
C HIS A 413 20.89 -7.78 -3.05
N TRP A 414 19.98 -6.96 -2.55
CA TRP A 414 19.09 -7.29 -1.44
C TRP A 414 17.80 -7.89 -1.96
N ILE A 415 17.48 -9.08 -1.49
CA ILE A 415 16.26 -9.79 -1.85
C ILE A 415 15.37 -9.90 -0.61
N CYS A 416 14.13 -9.43 -0.73
CA CYS A 416 13.10 -9.59 0.29
C CYS A 416 12.19 -10.77 -0.07
N ASP A 417 11.94 -11.64 0.90
CA ASP A 417 10.97 -12.75 0.82
C ASP A 417 11.23 -13.69 -0.38
N GLY A 418 12.49 -13.75 -0.83
CA GLY A 418 12.94 -14.53 -1.98
C GLY A 418 12.48 -14.04 -3.36
N ILE A 419 11.53 -13.09 -3.44
CA ILE A 419 10.85 -12.68 -4.69
C ILE A 419 11.07 -11.21 -5.08
N TRP A 420 11.40 -10.33 -4.12
CA TRP A 420 11.55 -8.89 -4.37
C TRP A 420 13.02 -8.49 -4.40
N ASP A 421 13.56 -8.19 -5.58
CA ASP A 421 14.90 -7.64 -5.74
C ASP A 421 14.88 -6.12 -5.52
N MET A 422 15.42 -5.67 -4.40
CA MET A 422 15.54 -4.26 -4.04
C MET A 422 16.77 -3.58 -4.67
N GLY A 423 17.62 -4.34 -5.36
CA GLY A 423 18.87 -3.86 -5.91
C GLY A 423 19.96 -3.70 -4.86
N LYS A 424 20.81 -2.68 -5.03
CA LYS A 424 22.03 -2.51 -4.23
C LYS A 424 21.78 -2.07 -2.78
N THR A 425 20.65 -1.43 -2.51
CA THR A 425 20.26 -0.95 -1.18
C THR A 425 19.14 -1.82 -0.63
N LYS A 426 19.14 -2.05 0.69
CA LYS A 426 18.07 -2.85 1.33
C LYS A 426 16.70 -2.19 1.14
N THR A 427 16.67 -0.86 1.10
CA THR A 427 15.45 -0.07 1.01
C THR A 427 14.80 -0.07 -0.38
N GLY A 428 15.57 -0.28 -1.46
CA GLY A 428 15.06 -0.16 -2.84
C GLY A 428 14.58 1.23 -3.23
N PHE A 429 14.96 2.27 -2.48
CA PHE A 429 14.64 3.66 -2.83
C PHE A 429 15.39 4.09 -4.09
N THR A 430 14.82 5.04 -4.82
CA THR A 430 15.48 5.65 -5.98
C THR A 430 16.74 6.40 -5.53
N MET A 431 17.88 6.13 -6.20
CA MET A 431 19.13 6.86 -5.91
C MET A 431 19.02 8.27 -6.50
N GLY A 432 19.08 9.32 -5.68
CA GLY A 432 19.10 10.69 -6.22
C GLY A 432 18.78 11.85 -5.29
N GLN A 433 18.28 11.64 -4.07
CA GLN A 433 18.05 12.72 -3.12
C GLN A 433 18.55 12.31 -1.73
N SER A 434 19.37 13.20 -1.16
CA SER A 434 20.29 13.04 -0.03
C SER A 434 19.70 12.41 1.24
N ASP A 435 20.48 11.54 1.87
CA ASP A 435 20.51 11.39 3.33
C ASP A 435 21.09 12.65 3.99
#